data_AF-A0A3A9A519-F1
#
_entry.id   AF-A0A3A9A519-F1
#
_cell.length_a   1.000
_cell.length_b   1.000
_cell.length_c   1.000
_cell.angle_alpha   90.00
_cell.angle_beta   90.00
_cell.angle_gamma   90.00
#
_symmetry.space_group_name_H-M   'P 1'
#
loop_
_entity.id
_entity.type
_entity.pdbx_description
1 polymer ?
#
loop_
_entity_poly.entity_id
_entity_poly.type
_entity_poly.pdbx_seq_one_letter_code
_entity_poly.pdbx_strand_id
1 'polypeptide(L)'
;MAIGKRIRFFRNRKGMTQKQLGEILGFLGKTSDVRMAQYETESRTPKHDLVKEMAGIFDISTHALTVPDIDTYIGLMHTLFALEDMYGLKIGEIDGEICLRLDKSDYSTYTSMFDMFHAWQEQAAKLEQGEISREEYDQWRYKYPELDTSKHWAKVPSQAVSDMLMEEFQKIEKEEKKTAKKKKQK
;
A
#
# COMPACT_ATOMS: atom_id res chain seq x y z
N MET A 1 -8.14 1.85 -2.42
CA MET A 1 -7.93 2.47 -1.09
C MET A 1 -9.27 2.57 -0.36
N ALA A 2 -9.31 2.18 0.92
CA ALA A 2 -10.48 2.32 1.77
C ALA A 2 -10.76 3.81 2.12
N ILE A 3 -12.01 4.10 2.44
CA ILE A 3 -12.56 5.46 2.53
C ILE A 3 -11.88 6.32 3.61
N GLY A 4 -11.48 5.73 4.73
CA GLY A 4 -10.81 6.40 5.83
C GLY A 4 -9.49 7.04 5.44
N LYS A 5 -8.64 6.31 4.70
CA LYS A 5 -7.37 6.87 4.21
C LYS A 5 -7.58 8.05 3.24
N ARG A 6 -8.65 8.03 2.41
CA ARG A 6 -9.04 9.16 1.53
C ARG A 6 -9.47 10.38 2.34
N ILE A 7 -10.27 10.18 3.37
CA ILE A 7 -10.69 11.26 4.29
C ILE A 7 -9.47 11.93 4.93
N ARG A 8 -8.53 11.13 5.46
CA ARG A 8 -7.30 11.64 6.07
C ARG A 8 -6.48 12.46 5.07
N PHE A 9 -6.33 11.96 3.85
CA PHE A 9 -5.58 12.62 2.79
C PHE A 9 -6.16 14.02 2.45
N PHE A 10 -7.45 14.10 2.14
CA PHE A 10 -8.08 15.38 1.79
C PHE A 10 -8.17 16.35 2.97
N ARG A 11 -8.40 15.84 4.19
CA ARG A 11 -8.34 16.65 5.41
C ARG A 11 -6.96 17.31 5.56
N ASN A 12 -5.88 16.54 5.41
CA ASN A 12 -4.52 17.07 5.48
C ASN A 12 -4.25 18.10 4.39
N ARG A 13 -4.74 17.88 3.16
CA ARG A 13 -4.61 18.82 2.05
C ARG A 13 -5.29 20.17 2.33
N LYS A 14 -6.39 20.18 3.06
CA LYS A 14 -7.06 21.40 3.54
C LYS A 14 -6.41 21.99 4.82
N GLY A 15 -5.35 21.40 5.34
CA GLY A 15 -4.67 21.85 6.56
C GLY A 15 -5.49 21.69 7.84
N MET A 16 -6.51 20.83 7.84
CA MET A 16 -7.43 20.67 8.96
C MET A 16 -6.95 19.59 9.94
N THR A 17 -7.16 19.79 11.23
CA THR A 17 -7.06 18.73 12.25
C THR A 17 -8.31 17.85 12.26
N GLN A 18 -8.21 16.63 12.81
CA GLN A 18 -9.37 15.74 12.99
C GLN A 18 -10.49 16.42 13.80
N LYS A 19 -10.11 17.17 14.84
CA LYS A 19 -11.04 17.94 15.67
C LYS A 19 -11.80 18.98 14.85
N GLN A 20 -11.10 19.81 14.07
CA GLN A 20 -11.70 20.85 13.24
C GLN A 20 -12.67 20.27 12.21
N LEU A 21 -12.28 19.20 11.50
CA LEU A 21 -13.18 18.53 10.56
C LEU A 21 -14.42 17.96 11.26
N GLY A 22 -14.24 17.35 12.43
CA GLY A 22 -15.35 16.83 13.24
C GLY A 22 -16.31 17.93 13.70
N GLU A 23 -15.79 19.09 14.11
CA GLU A 23 -16.61 20.25 14.52
C GLU A 23 -17.40 20.83 13.34
N ILE A 24 -16.81 20.93 12.15
CA ILE A 24 -17.50 21.37 10.93
C ILE A 24 -18.64 20.41 10.56
N LEU A 25 -18.44 19.11 10.76
CA LEU A 25 -19.45 18.06 10.56
C LEU A 25 -20.48 17.98 11.71
N GLY A 26 -20.47 18.94 12.65
CA GLY A 26 -21.44 19.04 13.73
C GLY A 26 -21.21 18.08 14.91
N PHE A 27 -20.04 17.47 15.03
CA PHE A 27 -19.69 16.66 16.20
C PHE A 27 -19.27 17.56 17.37
N LEU A 28 -19.76 17.25 18.57
CA LEU A 28 -19.61 18.11 19.74
C LEU A 28 -18.42 17.69 20.64
N GLY A 29 -17.60 18.67 21.03
CA GLY A 29 -16.57 18.53 22.06
C GLY A 29 -15.56 17.42 21.77
N LYS A 30 -15.27 16.59 22.78
CA LYS A 30 -14.30 15.46 22.70
C LYS A 30 -14.70 14.33 21.75
N THR A 31 -15.87 14.39 21.12
CA THR A 31 -16.31 13.37 20.14
C THR A 31 -15.97 13.74 18.71
N SER A 32 -15.55 14.99 18.47
CA SER A 32 -15.22 15.52 17.14
C SER A 32 -13.99 14.86 16.53
N ASP A 33 -12.89 14.82 17.28
CA ASP A 33 -11.65 14.15 16.90
C ASP A 33 -11.79 12.62 16.92
N VAL A 34 -12.45 12.04 17.93
CA VAL A 34 -12.62 10.58 18.06
C VAL A 34 -13.36 9.99 16.86
N ARG A 35 -14.46 10.60 16.41
CA ARG A 35 -15.20 10.10 15.24
C ARG A 35 -14.38 10.19 13.97
N MET A 36 -13.64 11.29 13.77
CA MET A 36 -12.78 11.43 12.60
C MET A 36 -11.63 10.42 12.62
N ALA A 37 -11.00 10.18 13.77
CA ALA A 37 -10.01 9.14 13.93
C ALA A 37 -10.59 7.75 13.62
N GLN A 38 -11.83 7.47 14.05
CA GLN A 38 -12.49 6.20 13.74
C GLN A 38 -12.71 6.00 12.25
N TYR A 39 -13.16 7.04 11.55
CA TYR A 39 -13.31 7.00 10.10
C TYR A 39 -11.97 6.84 9.40
N GLU A 40 -10.95 7.63 9.77
CA GLU A 40 -9.62 7.62 9.13
C GLU A 40 -8.82 6.34 9.36
N THR A 41 -9.14 5.58 10.41
CA THR A 41 -8.53 4.29 10.75
C THR A 41 -9.34 3.10 10.25
N GLU A 42 -10.43 3.33 9.51
CA GLU A 42 -11.36 2.29 9.00
C GLU A 42 -12.11 1.52 10.11
N SER A 43 -11.97 1.89 11.37
CA SER A 43 -12.74 1.29 12.47
C SER A 43 -14.25 1.56 12.36
N ARG A 44 -14.64 2.52 11.52
CA ARG A 44 -16.04 2.81 11.19
C ARG A 44 -16.14 3.32 9.75
N THR A 45 -17.20 2.92 9.05
CA THR A 45 -17.54 3.48 7.73
C THR A 45 -18.53 4.64 7.86
N PRO A 46 -18.27 5.81 7.27
CA PRO A 46 -19.22 6.93 7.26
C PRO A 46 -20.43 6.61 6.38
N LYS A 47 -21.61 7.11 6.75
CA LYS A 47 -22.83 6.98 5.94
C LYS A 47 -22.77 7.93 4.73
N HIS A 48 -23.54 7.61 3.70
CA HIS A 48 -23.55 8.36 2.43
C HIS A 48 -23.74 9.88 2.59
N ASP A 49 -24.67 10.32 3.45
CA ASP A 49 -24.91 11.75 3.68
C ASP A 49 -23.68 12.46 4.25
N LEU A 50 -23.00 11.81 5.20
CA LEU A 50 -21.78 12.34 5.80
C LEU A 50 -20.63 12.37 4.77
N VAL A 51 -20.56 11.39 3.87
CA VAL A 51 -19.61 11.40 2.75
C VAL A 51 -19.88 12.59 1.82
N LYS A 52 -21.15 12.91 1.56
CA LYS A 52 -21.55 14.07 0.76
C LYS A 52 -21.15 15.39 1.41
N GLU A 53 -21.34 15.52 2.72
CA GLU A 53 -20.90 16.69 3.47
C GLU A 53 -19.37 16.84 3.46
N MET A 54 -18.62 15.77 3.72
CA MET A 54 -17.16 15.79 3.65
C MET A 54 -16.66 16.18 2.25
N ALA A 55 -17.28 15.63 1.19
CA ALA A 55 -16.95 15.95 -0.18
C ALA A 55 -17.15 17.45 -0.47
N GLY A 56 -18.26 18.03 0.02
CA GLY A 56 -18.51 19.47 -0.06
C GLY A 56 -17.46 20.31 0.69
N ILE A 57 -17.06 19.91 1.90
CA ILE A 57 -16.01 20.59 2.69
C ILE A 57 -14.66 20.55 1.96
N PHE A 58 -14.34 19.42 1.35
CA PHE A 58 -13.10 19.24 0.62
C PHE A 58 -13.11 19.87 -0.78
N ASP A 59 -14.28 20.29 -1.26
CA ASP A 59 -14.49 20.76 -2.64
C ASP A 59 -14.09 19.70 -3.68
N ILE A 60 -14.56 18.47 -3.45
CA ILE A 60 -14.31 17.30 -4.30
C ILE A 60 -15.60 16.53 -4.56
N SER A 61 -15.60 15.66 -5.57
CA SER A 61 -16.67 14.69 -5.80
C SER A 61 -16.76 13.67 -4.66
N THR A 62 -17.96 13.20 -4.31
CA THR A 62 -18.15 12.08 -3.36
C THR A 62 -17.40 10.83 -3.80
N HIS A 63 -17.26 10.62 -5.11
CA HIS A 63 -16.50 9.53 -5.72
C HIS A 63 -14.99 9.59 -5.40
N ALA A 64 -14.46 10.76 -5.02
CA ALA A 64 -13.08 10.90 -4.56
C ALA A 64 -12.88 10.40 -3.13
N LEU A 65 -13.94 10.25 -2.33
CA LEU A 65 -13.91 9.69 -0.98
C LEU A 65 -14.31 8.21 -0.96
N THR A 66 -15.29 7.80 -1.76
CA THR A 66 -15.72 6.40 -1.82
C THR A 66 -14.69 5.53 -2.53
N VAL A 67 -14.67 4.23 -2.21
CA VAL A 67 -14.00 3.24 -3.06
C VAL A 67 -14.67 3.35 -4.43
N PRO A 68 -13.93 3.66 -5.51
CA PRO A 68 -14.56 3.81 -6.81
C PRO A 68 -15.14 2.46 -7.23
N ASP A 69 -16.39 2.47 -7.65
CA ASP A 69 -16.92 1.41 -8.50
C ASP A 69 -16.18 1.50 -9.84
N ILE A 70 -15.19 0.62 -10.03
CA ILE A 70 -14.35 0.60 -11.23
C ILE A 70 -15.11 0.11 -12.47
N ASP A 71 -16.39 -0.28 -12.32
CA ASP A 71 -17.25 -0.71 -13.43
C ASP A 71 -17.73 0.47 -14.29
N THR A 72 -17.48 1.72 -13.86
CA THR A 72 -17.76 2.92 -14.66
C THR A 72 -16.48 3.67 -15.02
N TYR A 73 -16.47 4.32 -16.20
CA TYR A 73 -15.33 5.17 -16.61
C TYR A 73 -15.03 6.29 -15.60
N ILE A 74 -16.06 6.85 -14.96
CA ILE A 74 -15.89 7.88 -13.93
C ILE A 74 -15.18 7.29 -12.70
N GLY A 75 -15.57 6.10 -12.25
CA GLY A 75 -14.92 5.41 -11.15
C GLY A 75 -13.48 4.98 -11.48
N LEU A 76 -13.23 4.55 -12.71
CA LEU A 76 -11.88 4.29 -13.20
C LEU A 76 -11.00 5.56 -13.10
N MET A 77 -11.48 6.71 -13.58
CA MET A 77 -10.70 7.97 -13.50
C MET A 77 -10.43 8.39 -12.05
N HIS A 78 -11.41 8.29 -11.15
CA HIS A 78 -11.20 8.57 -9.72
C HIS A 78 -10.25 7.56 -9.05
N THR A 79 -10.09 6.37 -9.61
CA THR A 79 -9.06 5.41 -9.18
C THR A 79 -7.68 5.89 -9.62
N LEU A 80 -7.51 6.29 -10.88
CA LEU A 80 -6.24 6.80 -11.40
C LEU A 80 -5.76 8.06 -10.66
N PHE A 81 -6.65 9.01 -10.37
CA PHE A 81 -6.28 10.21 -9.60
C PHE A 81 -5.80 9.87 -8.18
N ALA A 82 -6.44 8.90 -7.53
CA ALA A 82 -6.00 8.45 -6.21
C ALA A 82 -4.64 7.74 -6.27
N LEU A 83 -4.35 7.01 -7.36
CA LEU A 83 -3.05 6.39 -7.56
C LEU A 83 -1.94 7.44 -7.74
N GLU A 84 -2.22 8.55 -8.44
CA GLU A 84 -1.32 9.70 -8.53
C GLU A 84 -1.06 10.32 -7.14
N ASP A 85 -2.13 10.64 -6.41
CA ASP A 85 -2.06 11.29 -5.10
C ASP A 85 -1.31 10.46 -4.04
N MET A 86 -1.46 9.12 -4.09
CA MET A 86 -0.93 8.22 -3.05
C MET A 86 0.44 7.63 -3.37
N TYR A 87 0.64 7.22 -4.62
CA TYR A 87 1.79 6.44 -5.05
C TYR A 87 2.66 7.23 -6.03
N GLY A 88 2.34 8.50 -6.28
CA GLY A 88 3.13 9.36 -7.15
C GLY A 88 3.12 8.93 -8.62
N LEU A 89 2.12 8.15 -9.05
CA LEU A 89 1.94 7.82 -10.46
C LEU A 89 1.67 9.10 -11.25
N LYS A 90 2.22 9.18 -12.46
CA LYS A 90 2.05 10.35 -13.34
C LYS A 90 1.55 9.92 -14.68
N ILE A 91 0.72 10.78 -15.28
CA ILE A 91 0.39 10.69 -16.70
C ILE A 91 1.53 11.30 -17.53
N GLY A 92 1.91 10.63 -18.60
CA GLY A 92 2.92 11.09 -19.54
C GLY A 92 2.65 10.60 -20.94
N GLU A 93 3.53 10.97 -21.86
CA GLU A 93 3.45 10.59 -23.27
C GLU A 93 4.75 9.89 -23.66
N ILE A 94 4.64 8.74 -24.34
CA ILE A 94 5.76 7.99 -24.92
C ILE A 94 5.37 7.66 -26.36
N ASP A 95 6.17 8.09 -27.33
CA ASP A 95 5.95 7.84 -28.77
C ASP A 95 4.54 8.19 -29.28
N GLY A 96 3.93 9.24 -28.72
CA GLY A 96 2.57 9.70 -29.07
C GLY A 96 1.44 8.96 -28.34
N GLU A 97 1.76 7.99 -27.47
CA GLU A 97 0.79 7.26 -26.67
C GLU A 97 0.75 7.78 -25.22
N ILE A 98 -0.46 7.96 -24.71
CA ILE A 98 -0.68 8.35 -23.32
C ILE A 98 -0.46 7.14 -22.41
N CYS A 99 0.45 7.30 -21.45
CA CYS A 99 0.87 6.24 -20.55
C CYS A 99 0.82 6.68 -19.09
N LEU A 100 0.69 5.70 -18.20
CA LEU A 100 0.95 5.88 -16.77
C LEU A 100 2.42 5.52 -16.51
N ARG A 101 3.14 6.39 -15.82
CA ARG A 101 4.56 6.21 -15.50
C ARG A 101 4.86 6.48 -14.03
N LEU A 102 5.89 5.82 -13.53
CA LEU A 102 6.46 6.13 -12.21
C LEU A 102 7.28 7.42 -12.29
N ASP A 103 7.19 8.24 -11.24
CA ASP A 103 7.96 9.47 -11.13
C ASP A 103 9.28 9.25 -10.38
N LYS A 104 10.40 9.53 -11.06
CA LYS A 104 11.75 9.34 -10.48
C LYS A 104 12.11 10.40 -9.44
N SER A 105 11.36 11.50 -9.34
CA SER A 105 11.66 12.56 -8.37
C SER A 105 11.32 12.20 -6.92
N ASP A 106 10.43 11.22 -6.68
CA ASP A 106 10.17 10.67 -5.35
C ASP A 106 10.82 9.28 -5.22
N TYR A 107 12.10 9.28 -4.84
CA TYR A 107 12.94 8.07 -4.77
C TYR A 107 12.39 6.98 -3.83
N SER A 108 11.66 7.37 -2.79
CA SER A 108 11.15 6.45 -1.75
C SER A 108 10.00 5.58 -2.28
N THR A 109 9.01 6.22 -2.91
CA THR A 109 7.85 5.53 -3.50
C THR A 109 8.22 4.84 -4.81
N TYR A 110 9.11 5.48 -5.59
CA TYR A 110 9.60 4.96 -6.87
C TYR A 110 10.22 3.57 -6.72
N THR A 111 11.13 3.38 -5.76
CA THR A 111 11.91 2.13 -5.63
C THR A 111 11.01 0.92 -5.37
N SER A 112 10.04 1.03 -4.46
CA SER A 112 9.11 -0.07 -4.16
C SER A 112 8.18 -0.40 -5.32
N MET A 113 7.62 0.62 -5.98
CA MET A 113 6.72 0.42 -7.11
C MET A 113 7.45 -0.05 -8.37
N PHE A 114 8.70 0.36 -8.54
CA PHE A 114 9.53 -0.01 -9.68
C PHE A 114 9.70 -1.53 -9.78
N ASP A 115 10.10 -2.18 -8.68
CA ASP A 115 10.29 -3.64 -8.68
C ASP A 115 8.98 -4.39 -9.01
N MET A 116 7.85 -3.94 -8.44
CA MET A 116 6.54 -4.53 -8.69
C MET A 116 6.10 -4.36 -10.15
N PHE A 117 6.30 -3.17 -10.72
CA PHE A 117 5.96 -2.87 -12.11
C PHE A 117 6.89 -3.62 -13.08
N HIS A 118 8.16 -3.74 -12.73
CA HIS A 118 9.14 -4.49 -13.50
C HIS A 118 8.81 -5.98 -13.53
N ALA A 119 8.45 -6.58 -12.38
CA ALA A 119 8.01 -7.97 -12.32
C ALA A 119 6.78 -8.22 -13.22
N TRP A 120 5.82 -7.30 -13.20
CA TRP A 120 4.66 -7.37 -14.08
C TRP A 120 5.02 -7.19 -15.56
N GLN A 121 5.90 -6.24 -15.88
CA GLN A 121 6.41 -6.00 -17.23
C GLN A 121 7.12 -7.25 -17.80
N GLU A 122 7.98 -7.90 -17.01
CA GLU A 122 8.67 -9.13 -17.43
C GLU A 122 7.69 -10.24 -17.76
N GLN A 123 6.65 -10.45 -16.93
CA GLN A 123 5.62 -11.46 -17.21
C GLN A 123 4.80 -11.12 -18.46
N ALA A 124 4.47 -9.85 -18.67
CA ALA A 124 3.77 -9.41 -19.87
C ALA A 124 4.61 -9.62 -21.13
N ALA A 125 5.91 -9.30 -21.08
CA ALA A 125 6.84 -9.52 -22.19
C ALA A 125 7.00 -11.01 -22.52
N LYS A 126 7.07 -11.89 -21.51
CA LYS A 126 7.09 -13.35 -21.71
C LYS A 126 5.85 -13.86 -22.42
N LEU A 127 4.67 -13.32 -22.08
CA LEU A 127 3.43 -13.65 -22.77
C LEU A 127 3.45 -13.19 -24.23
N GLU A 128 3.87 -11.94 -24.49
CA GLU A 128 3.98 -11.40 -25.85
C GLU A 128 4.97 -12.18 -26.73
N GLN A 129 6.06 -12.68 -26.13
CA GLN A 129 7.06 -13.50 -26.81
C GLN A 129 6.66 -14.98 -26.95
N GLY A 130 5.54 -15.39 -26.33
CA GLY A 130 5.07 -16.77 -26.34
C GLY A 130 5.87 -17.73 -25.46
N GLU A 131 6.67 -17.21 -24.52
CA GLU A 131 7.42 -18.02 -23.54
C GLU A 131 6.50 -18.64 -22.48
N ILE A 132 5.36 -18.00 -22.20
CA ILE A 132 4.31 -18.48 -21.31
C ILE A 132 2.95 -18.37 -21.99
N SER A 133 2.03 -19.26 -21.62
CA SER A 133 0.63 -19.20 -22.03
C SER A 133 -0.14 -18.08 -21.31
N ARG A 134 -1.30 -17.70 -21.86
CA ARG A 134 -2.22 -16.74 -21.23
C ARG A 134 -2.70 -17.26 -19.88
N GLU A 135 -2.92 -18.56 -19.75
CA GLU A 135 -3.34 -19.22 -18.52
C GLU A 135 -2.25 -19.12 -17.45
N GLU A 136 -0.98 -19.33 -17.79
CA GLU A 136 0.15 -19.16 -16.87
C GLU A 136 0.32 -17.71 -16.42
N TYR A 137 0.17 -16.75 -17.34
CA TYR A 137 0.18 -15.33 -17.03
C TYR A 137 -0.97 -14.93 -16.08
N ASP A 138 -2.19 -15.42 -16.34
CA ASP A 138 -3.37 -15.18 -15.51
C ASP A 138 -3.20 -15.79 -14.12
N GLN A 139 -2.69 -17.02 -14.04
CA GLN A 139 -2.38 -17.66 -12.75
C GLN A 139 -1.38 -16.85 -11.93
N TRP A 140 -0.34 -16.31 -12.58
CA TRP A 140 0.60 -15.42 -11.90
C TRP A 140 -0.08 -14.15 -11.37
N ARG A 141 -0.91 -13.48 -12.20
CA ARG A 141 -1.65 -12.26 -11.79
C ARG A 141 -2.62 -12.52 -10.63
N TYR A 142 -3.36 -13.63 -10.67
CA TYR A 142 -4.37 -13.95 -9.65
C TYR A 142 -3.76 -14.43 -8.33
N LYS A 143 -2.54 -14.97 -8.36
CA LYS A 143 -1.82 -15.43 -7.16
C LYS A 143 -0.72 -14.46 -6.71
N TYR A 144 -0.60 -13.29 -7.32
CA TYR A 144 0.41 -12.30 -6.92
C TYR A 144 0.22 -11.88 -5.44
N PRO A 145 1.29 -11.84 -4.62
CA PRO A 145 2.71 -12.01 -4.96
C PRO A 145 3.27 -13.43 -4.78
N GLU A 146 2.45 -14.45 -4.50
CA GLU A 146 2.92 -15.80 -4.12
C GLU A 146 3.82 -16.48 -5.18
N LEU A 147 3.49 -16.30 -6.45
CA LEU A 147 4.25 -16.83 -7.58
C LEU A 147 5.28 -15.82 -8.13
N ASP A 148 5.41 -14.66 -7.49
CA ASP A 148 6.41 -13.69 -7.88
C ASP A 148 7.81 -14.18 -7.47
N THR A 149 8.73 -14.17 -8.43
CA THR A 149 10.13 -14.56 -8.22
C THR A 149 11.06 -13.35 -8.16
N SER A 150 10.50 -12.14 -8.31
CA SER A 150 11.23 -10.89 -8.13
C SER A 150 11.74 -10.79 -6.68
N LYS A 151 12.99 -10.37 -6.51
CA LYS A 151 13.70 -10.37 -5.21
C LYS A 151 13.18 -9.32 -4.21
N HIS A 152 12.08 -8.64 -4.52
CA HIS A 152 11.50 -7.58 -3.69
C HIS A 152 10.88 -8.13 -2.40
N TRP A 153 10.24 -9.30 -2.50
CA TRP A 153 9.74 -10.05 -1.36
C TRP A 153 10.88 -10.92 -0.82
N ALA A 154 11.88 -10.30 -0.18
CA ALA A 154 12.93 -11.03 0.51
C ALA A 154 12.26 -12.13 1.36
N LYS A 155 12.52 -13.39 1.00
CA LYS A 155 11.97 -14.58 1.66
C LYS A 155 12.08 -14.37 3.16
N VAL A 156 10.94 -14.15 3.83
CA VAL A 156 10.88 -14.40 5.27
C VAL A 156 11.35 -15.84 5.42
N PRO A 157 12.47 -16.12 6.11
CA PRO A 157 12.89 -17.49 6.32
C PRO A 157 11.70 -18.23 6.92
N SER A 158 11.33 -19.37 6.35
CA SER A 158 10.21 -20.14 6.90
C SER A 158 10.43 -20.32 8.41
N GLN A 159 9.35 -20.38 9.20
CA GLN A 159 9.47 -20.49 10.65
C GLN A 159 10.42 -21.64 11.05
N ALA A 160 10.37 -22.75 10.30
CA ALA A 160 11.28 -23.88 10.45
C ALA A 160 12.78 -23.52 10.27
N VAL A 161 13.12 -22.67 9.29
CA VAL A 161 14.50 -22.21 9.08
C VAL A 161 14.91 -21.20 10.15
N SER A 162 13.98 -20.34 10.59
CA SER A 162 14.23 -19.40 11.70
C SER A 162 14.48 -20.12 13.03
N ASP A 163 13.68 -21.15 13.32
CA ASP A 163 13.79 -21.98 14.53
C ASP A 163 15.11 -22.76 14.53
N MET A 164 15.48 -23.34 13.39
CA MET A 164 16.75 -24.07 13.23
C MET A 164 17.96 -23.16 13.42
N LEU A 165 17.93 -21.92 12.89
CA LEU A 165 19.00 -20.94 13.11
C LEU A 165 19.09 -20.52 14.59
N MET A 166 17.96 -20.29 15.26
CA MET A 166 17.89 -19.97 16.68
C MET A 166 18.47 -21.08 17.56
N GLU A 167 18.17 -22.34 17.24
CA GLU A 167 18.76 -23.49 17.96
C GLU A 167 20.28 -23.55 17.80
N GLU A 168 20.80 -23.34 16.60
CA GLU A 168 22.26 -23.32 16.36
C GLU A 168 22.96 -22.16 17.08
N PHE A 169 22.38 -20.96 17.08
CA PHE A 169 22.92 -19.84 17.87
C PHE A 169 22.97 -20.16 19.38
N GLN A 170 21.92 -20.77 19.92
CA GLN A 170 21.91 -21.17 21.34
C GLN A 170 22.93 -22.26 21.67
N LYS A 171 23.22 -23.17 20.72
CA LYS A 171 24.28 -24.19 20.90
C LYS A 171 25.65 -23.53 20.96
N ILE A 172 25.96 -22.65 20.00
CA ILE A 172 27.23 -21.92 19.96
C ILE A 172 27.44 -21.11 21.23
N GLU A 173 26.42 -20.37 21.69
CA GLU A 173 26.51 -19.55 22.89
C GLU A 173 26.72 -20.39 24.17
N LYS A 174 26.10 -21.58 24.24
CA LYS A 174 26.30 -22.55 25.33
C LYS A 174 27.69 -23.15 25.30
N GLU A 175 28.24 -23.42 24.12
CA GLU A 175 29.62 -23.91 23.98
C GLU A 175 30.63 -22.85 24.40
N GLU A 176 30.51 -21.61 23.91
CA GLU A 176 31.38 -20.50 24.31
C GLU A 176 31.38 -20.24 25.82
N LYS A 177 30.20 -20.27 26.45
CA LYS A 177 30.06 -20.15 27.91
C LYS A 177 30.74 -21.30 28.66
N LYS A 178 30.76 -22.52 28.11
CA LYS A 178 31.47 -23.68 28.69
C LYS A 178 32.99 -23.55 28.52
N THR A 179 33.48 -23.10 27.37
CA THR A 179 34.92 -22.88 27.13
C THR A 179 35.46 -21.73 27.98
N ALA A 180 34.68 -20.66 28.16
CA ALA A 180 35.02 -19.54 29.03
C ALA A 180 35.09 -19.95 30.53
N LYS A 181 34.16 -20.81 30.99
CA LYS A 181 34.20 -21.35 32.36
C LYS A 181 35.40 -22.28 32.59
N LYS A 182 35.75 -23.13 31.61
CA LYS A 182 36.95 -24.00 31.70
C LYS A 182 38.26 -23.22 31.71
N LYS A 183 38.35 -22.09 31.01
CA LYS A 183 39.54 -21.21 31.03
C LYS A 183 39.73 -20.44 32.35
N LYS A 184 38.68 -20.26 33.16
CA LYS A 184 38.76 -19.60 34.49
C LYS A 184 39.09 -20.55 35.64
N GLN A 185 39.15 -21.87 35.39
CA GLN A 185 39.46 -22.90 36.40
C GLN A 185 40.85 -23.53 36.22
N LYS A 186 41.65 -23.05 35.26
CA LYS A 186 43.08 -23.31 35.13
C LYS A 186 43.83 -22.04 35.50
#